data_AF-A0A927RWS4-F1
#
_entry.id   AF-A0A927RWS4-F1
#
_cell.length_a   1.000
_cell.length_b   1.000
_cell.length_c   1.000
_cell.angle_alpha   90.00
_cell.angle_beta   90.00
_cell.angle_gamma   90.00
#
_symmetry.space_group_name_H-M   'P 1'
#
loop_
_entity.id
_entity.type
_entity.pdbx_description
1 polymer ?
#
loop_
_entity_poly.entity_id
_entity_poly.type
_entity_poly.pdbx_seq_one_letter_code
_entity_poly.pdbx_strand_id
1 'polypeptide(L)'
;MKNKVKKIVAILVLVLIMGFNCLLSACSLVTINNTKYLAQKVVTSDNVSINMEDLILGYNSFGYSYIETYGMTAEEAVKKTIEDLIDRELLVAYAKDKYGELSITEQNEIYTEVYASINSQVKEYADEIVEDEGLILPEENESEEQTNENKVTFYEKKVERVKNQDGSYTYSRIKEEEKPEDTNLIEFVLEEYGIEGLATRAYSKYINAAKKSRDEYKKLTNDEVFDKEVDRIYKIFEKNKYVEKLQEDYEDNVDVDTEAILNKYKELVRNSAFTYALNESGYNTKMQSTSNEIYYQPFGEKYIQVAHILVKYNDEQTKQIEKLKTDLKQGYIDIEEYNQQVLNISKSVKAKEYVDGSLVETTKSVNALYNEIQSSLNACGNDDDLRLQTFINYIEKYNEDEGMLTAINSQTQYYAVNLDTTVTDTMVKEFADASRALYSADGSTDYTLYAEPVLTEYGYHIIFSLGTIKNEITLNNIENVTISYLFETDAMQGTNKSLFDKMFELVESSNFEEYQSALLLNLRSNKTFKYNKTAYERLYK
;
A
#
# COMPACT_ATOMS: atom_id res chain seq x y z
N MET A 1 14.18 22.28 4.22
CA MET A 1 15.28 21.33 3.92
C MET A 1 15.16 19.97 4.63
N LYS A 2 14.17 19.73 5.51
CA LYS A 2 14.00 18.46 6.25
C LYS A 2 12.99 17.45 5.64
N ASN A 3 12.31 17.79 4.53
CA ASN A 3 11.30 16.92 3.89
C ASN A 3 11.80 16.14 2.66
N LYS A 4 13.10 16.16 2.35
CA LYS A 4 13.65 15.60 1.09
C LYS A 4 14.33 14.23 1.22
N VAL A 5 14.45 13.68 2.43
CA VAL A 5 15.24 12.45 2.70
C VAL A 5 14.35 11.23 3.00
N LYS A 6 13.13 11.45 3.53
CA LYS A 6 12.19 10.42 4.02
C LYS A 6 11.56 9.47 2.99
N LYS A 7 12.01 9.48 1.72
CA LYS A 7 11.35 8.70 0.65
C LYS A 7 12.25 7.67 0.00
N ILE A 8 13.52 7.57 0.35
CA ILE A 8 14.49 6.75 -0.40
C ILE A 8 14.43 5.27 -0.02
N VAL A 9 14.02 4.92 1.20
CA VAL A 9 14.12 3.53 1.71
C VAL A 9 12.94 2.65 1.31
N ALA A 10 11.70 3.13 1.40
CA ALA A 10 10.54 2.39 0.87
C ALA A 10 10.64 2.20 -0.66
N ILE A 11 11.29 3.15 -1.37
CA ILE A 11 11.52 3.10 -2.82
C ILE A 11 12.56 2.03 -3.22
N LEU A 12 13.39 1.49 -2.33
CA LEU A 12 14.36 0.45 -2.71
C LEU A 12 13.81 -0.99 -2.63
N VAL A 13 12.80 -1.21 -1.79
CA VAL A 13 12.14 -2.52 -1.59
C VAL A 13 10.87 -2.65 -2.46
N LEU A 14 10.04 -1.60 -2.57
CA LEU A 14 8.75 -1.63 -3.30
C LEU A 14 8.88 -1.53 -4.83
N VAL A 15 10.03 -1.09 -5.34
CA VAL A 15 10.18 -0.67 -6.74
C VAL A 15 10.60 -1.79 -7.70
N LEU A 16 11.04 -2.94 -7.20
CA LEU A 16 11.36 -4.07 -8.08
C LEU A 16 10.16 -4.91 -8.48
N ILE A 17 9.07 -4.88 -7.71
CA ILE A 17 7.81 -5.51 -8.13
C ILE A 17 7.22 -4.74 -9.33
N MET A 18 7.33 -3.40 -9.34
CA MET A 18 6.86 -2.57 -10.48
C MET A 18 7.81 -2.57 -11.69
N GLY A 19 9.10 -2.86 -11.49
CA GLY A 19 10.11 -2.88 -12.56
C GLY A 19 10.00 -4.06 -13.54
N PHE A 20 9.25 -5.12 -13.19
CA PHE A 20 9.05 -6.28 -14.05
C PHE A 20 8.08 -6.02 -15.21
N ASN A 21 7.04 -5.21 -14.98
CA ASN A 21 6.08 -4.87 -16.02
C ASN A 21 6.67 -3.90 -17.07
N CYS A 22 7.65 -3.07 -16.71
CA CYS A 22 8.25 -2.10 -17.63
C CYS A 22 9.11 -2.70 -18.75
N LEU A 23 9.47 -3.99 -18.70
CA LEU A 23 10.14 -4.65 -19.83
C LEU A 23 9.15 -5.21 -20.86
N LEU A 24 7.88 -5.35 -20.50
CA LEU A 24 6.85 -5.98 -21.32
C LEU A 24 5.76 -5.00 -21.78
N SER A 25 5.50 -3.93 -21.01
CA SER A 25 4.69 -2.78 -21.46
C SER A 25 5.60 -1.61 -21.89
N ALA A 26 5.62 -1.38 -23.20
CA ALA A 26 6.40 -0.33 -23.84
C ALA A 26 5.96 1.07 -23.41
N CYS A 27 6.70 1.72 -22.49
CA CYS A 27 6.95 3.16 -22.49
C CYS A 27 7.92 3.61 -21.36
N SER A 28 9.21 3.71 -21.64
CA SER A 28 10.11 4.76 -21.10
C SER A 28 11.47 4.75 -21.81
N LEU A 29 12.01 5.96 -21.97
CA LEU A 29 13.20 6.51 -22.65
C LEU A 29 14.12 5.67 -23.59
N VAL A 30 14.35 4.36 -23.45
CA VAL A 30 15.38 3.64 -24.26
C VAL A 30 15.00 2.18 -24.57
N THR A 31 14.51 1.93 -25.78
CA THR A 31 14.45 0.57 -26.38
C THR A 31 15.70 0.31 -27.22
N ILE A 32 16.84 0.08 -26.56
CA ILE A 32 18.06 -0.40 -27.23
C ILE A 32 18.29 -1.87 -26.84
N ASN A 33 17.71 -2.76 -27.63
CA ASN A 33 17.87 -4.21 -27.52
C ASN A 33 19.17 -4.65 -28.19
N ASN A 34 20.30 -4.48 -27.48
CA ASN A 34 21.58 -5.02 -27.90
C ASN A 34 22.30 -5.56 -26.66
N THR A 35 22.49 -6.88 -26.62
CA THR A 35 23.14 -7.58 -25.49
C THR A 35 24.51 -6.97 -25.13
N LYS A 36 25.26 -6.48 -26.13
CA LYS A 36 26.54 -5.81 -25.91
C LYS A 36 26.41 -4.43 -25.24
N TYR A 37 25.29 -3.74 -25.48
CA TYR A 37 24.98 -2.45 -24.85
C TYR A 37 24.54 -2.66 -23.40
N LEU A 38 23.62 -3.60 -23.14
CA LEU A 38 23.12 -3.91 -21.80
C LEU A 38 24.23 -4.44 -20.86
N ALA A 39 25.13 -5.29 -21.37
CA ALA A 39 26.26 -5.81 -20.61
C ALA A 39 27.40 -4.78 -20.39
N GLN A 40 27.30 -3.56 -20.94
CA GLN A 40 28.35 -2.56 -20.79
C GLN A 40 28.45 -2.10 -19.33
N LYS A 41 29.65 -2.26 -18.74
CA LYS A 41 29.92 -1.80 -17.37
C LYS A 41 29.84 -0.28 -17.27
N VAL A 42 28.98 0.19 -16.38
CA VAL A 42 28.72 1.59 -16.04
C VAL A 42 29.59 2.02 -14.86
N VAL A 43 29.64 1.22 -13.80
CA VAL A 43 30.54 1.41 -12.65
C VAL A 43 31.21 0.09 -12.27
N THR A 44 32.48 0.17 -11.88
CA THR A 44 33.22 -0.96 -11.32
C THR A 44 34.01 -0.58 -10.07
N SER A 45 33.97 -1.47 -9.08
CA SER A 45 34.83 -1.55 -7.89
C SER A 45 34.96 -3.03 -7.50
N ASP A 46 35.81 -3.38 -6.55
CA ASP A 46 36.16 -4.79 -6.25
C ASP A 46 34.93 -5.70 -6.07
N ASN A 47 33.91 -5.22 -5.34
CA ASN A 47 32.65 -5.94 -5.06
C ASN A 47 31.42 -5.24 -5.65
N VAL A 48 31.60 -4.28 -6.55
CA VAL A 48 30.49 -3.52 -7.15
C VAL A 48 30.66 -3.53 -8.66
N SER A 49 29.68 -4.07 -9.37
CA SER A 49 29.66 -4.04 -10.83
C SER A 49 28.25 -3.70 -11.27
N ILE A 50 28.06 -2.47 -11.75
CA ILE A 50 26.80 -1.99 -12.30
C ILE A 50 26.95 -1.97 -13.81
N ASN A 51 26.07 -2.68 -14.52
CA ASN A 51 26.01 -2.65 -15.97
C ASN A 51 24.94 -1.66 -16.47
N MET A 52 24.76 -1.56 -17.78
CA MET A 52 23.78 -0.64 -18.38
C MET A 52 22.35 -1.13 -18.14
N GLU A 53 22.15 -2.44 -18.11
CA GLU A 53 20.86 -3.03 -17.79
C GLU A 53 20.37 -2.63 -16.39
N ASP A 54 21.23 -2.77 -15.37
CA ASP A 54 20.97 -2.36 -13.99
C ASP A 54 20.59 -0.89 -13.93
N LEU A 55 21.31 -0.03 -14.67
CA LEU A 55 21.03 1.40 -14.71
C LEU A 55 19.70 1.73 -15.39
N ILE A 56 19.38 1.09 -16.52
CA ILE A 56 18.10 1.34 -17.22
C ILE A 56 16.93 0.88 -16.35
N LEU A 57 17.04 -0.32 -15.74
CA LEU A 57 16.03 -0.83 -14.83
C LEU A 57 15.89 0.08 -13.62
N GLY A 58 16.99 0.44 -12.95
CA GLY A 58 16.95 1.35 -11.80
C GLY A 58 16.37 2.71 -12.16
N TYR A 59 16.70 3.25 -13.34
CA TYR A 59 16.18 4.54 -13.77
C TYR A 59 14.69 4.49 -14.06
N ASN A 60 14.21 3.48 -14.78
CA ASN A 60 12.80 3.33 -15.10
C ASN A 60 11.97 3.03 -13.85
N SER A 61 12.55 2.33 -12.88
CA SER A 61 11.84 1.91 -11.67
C SER A 61 11.80 3.03 -10.60
N PHE A 62 12.91 3.72 -10.33
CA PHE A 62 12.94 4.83 -9.34
C PHE A 62 13.61 6.11 -9.84
N GLY A 63 14.59 6.02 -10.74
CA GLY A 63 15.36 7.20 -11.16
C GLY A 63 14.53 8.29 -11.85
N TYR A 64 13.47 7.91 -12.58
CA TYR A 64 12.56 8.85 -13.23
C TYR A 64 11.84 9.76 -12.23
N SER A 65 11.53 9.23 -11.03
CA SER A 65 10.91 10.01 -9.95
C SER A 65 11.78 11.20 -9.51
N TYR A 66 13.10 11.14 -9.70
CA TYR A 66 14.01 12.26 -9.42
C TYR A 66 13.72 13.48 -10.29
N ILE A 67 13.25 13.28 -11.51
CA ILE A 67 12.82 14.37 -12.39
C ILE A 67 11.44 14.86 -11.93
N GLU A 68 10.45 13.97 -11.88
CA GLU A 68 9.06 14.36 -11.64
C GLU A 68 8.82 14.94 -10.25
N THR A 69 9.39 14.32 -9.22
CA THR A 69 9.15 14.68 -7.82
C THR A 69 10.16 15.70 -7.31
N TYR A 70 11.42 15.62 -7.75
CA TYR A 70 12.51 16.43 -7.18
C TYR A 70 13.01 17.53 -8.12
N GLY A 71 12.48 17.62 -9.34
CA GLY A 71 12.83 18.65 -10.31
C GLY A 71 14.28 18.56 -10.79
N MET A 72 14.91 17.38 -10.69
CA MET A 72 16.27 17.16 -11.18
C MET A 72 16.29 17.13 -12.71
N THR A 73 17.44 17.48 -13.29
CA THR A 73 17.69 17.24 -14.71
C THR A 73 17.89 15.74 -14.99
N ALA A 74 17.72 15.31 -16.25
CA ALA A 74 17.99 13.93 -16.65
C ALA A 74 19.42 13.48 -16.32
N GLU A 75 20.41 14.38 -16.44
CA GLU A 75 21.80 14.07 -16.06
C GLU A 75 21.93 13.83 -14.54
N GLU A 76 21.31 14.66 -13.71
CA GLU A 76 21.34 14.51 -12.25
C GLU A 76 20.60 13.25 -11.81
N ALA A 77 19.44 12.96 -12.40
CA ALA A 77 18.65 11.77 -12.11
C ALA A 77 19.41 10.48 -12.46
N VAL A 78 20.04 10.41 -13.64
CA VAL A 78 20.88 9.25 -14.05
C VAL A 78 22.06 9.07 -13.10
N LYS A 79 22.77 10.14 -12.74
CA LYS A 79 23.88 10.06 -11.78
C LYS A 79 23.41 9.60 -10.40
N LYS A 80 22.30 10.14 -9.90
CA LYS A 80 21.76 9.75 -8.60
C LYS A 80 21.34 8.28 -8.61
N THR A 81 20.72 7.81 -9.69
CA THR A 81 20.39 6.39 -9.89
C THR A 81 21.63 5.50 -9.80
N ILE A 82 22.74 5.89 -10.44
CA ILE A 82 24.01 5.15 -10.35
C ILE A 82 24.50 5.11 -8.89
N GLU A 83 24.45 6.22 -8.17
CA GLU A 83 24.89 6.27 -6.77
C GLU A 83 24.04 5.37 -5.85
N ASP A 84 22.72 5.34 -6.04
CA ASP A 84 21.82 4.49 -5.24
C ASP A 84 22.03 3.00 -5.56
N LEU A 85 22.31 2.66 -6.82
CA LEU A 85 22.71 1.31 -7.20
C LEU A 85 24.05 0.90 -6.58
N ILE A 86 25.02 1.82 -6.47
CA ILE A 86 26.29 1.55 -5.78
C ILE A 86 26.03 1.27 -4.30
N ASP A 87 25.22 2.11 -3.64
CA ASP A 87 24.89 1.96 -2.22
C ASP A 87 24.25 0.61 -1.95
N ARG A 88 23.30 0.20 -2.80
CA ARG A 88 22.66 -1.10 -2.69
C ARG A 88 23.65 -2.25 -2.82
N GLU A 89 24.51 -2.26 -3.84
CA GLU A 89 25.50 -3.33 -4.02
C GLU A 89 26.49 -3.40 -2.84
N LEU A 90 26.86 -2.27 -2.24
CA LEU A 90 27.70 -2.25 -1.05
C LEU A 90 26.99 -2.85 0.17
N LEU A 91 25.71 -2.53 0.38
CA LEU A 91 24.92 -3.10 1.47
C LEU A 91 24.73 -4.61 1.31
N VAL A 92 24.40 -5.06 0.10
CA VAL A 92 24.28 -6.50 -0.21
C VAL A 92 25.61 -7.21 0.04
N ALA A 93 26.73 -6.65 -0.44
CA ALA A 93 28.04 -7.26 -0.22
C ALA A 93 28.40 -7.35 1.26
N TYR A 94 28.09 -6.31 2.04
CA TYR A 94 28.28 -6.30 3.49
C TYR A 94 27.39 -7.34 4.19
N ALA A 95 26.10 -7.41 3.83
CA ALA A 95 25.16 -8.36 4.40
C ALA A 95 25.56 -9.81 4.08
N LYS A 96 25.97 -10.10 2.84
CA LYS A 96 26.49 -11.43 2.45
C LYS A 96 27.73 -11.84 3.26
N ASP A 97 28.66 -10.91 3.49
CA ASP A 97 29.85 -11.15 4.33
C ASP A 97 29.47 -11.42 5.80
N LYS A 98 28.45 -10.71 6.31
CA LYS A 98 28.00 -10.81 7.71
C LYS A 98 27.18 -12.07 7.99
N TYR A 99 26.23 -12.41 7.11
CA TYR A 99 25.24 -13.47 7.36
C TYR A 99 25.56 -14.79 6.67
N GLY A 100 26.47 -14.81 5.69
CA GLY A 100 26.77 -16.01 4.90
C GLY A 100 25.67 -16.32 3.89
N GLU A 101 25.47 -17.60 3.59
CA GLU A 101 24.41 -18.07 2.69
C GLU A 101 23.05 -18.09 3.40
N LEU A 102 21.98 -17.78 2.67
CA LEU A 102 20.61 -17.86 3.17
C LEU A 102 20.23 -19.31 3.50
N SER A 103 19.45 -19.50 4.57
CA SER A 103 18.85 -20.79 4.93
C SER A 103 17.83 -21.24 3.89
N ILE A 104 17.48 -22.54 3.89
CA ILE A 104 16.48 -23.09 2.95
C ILE A 104 15.12 -22.41 3.12
N THR A 105 14.70 -22.12 4.35
CA THR A 105 13.46 -21.39 4.63
C THR A 105 13.46 -20.03 3.94
N GLU A 106 14.54 -19.26 4.04
CA GLU A 106 14.65 -17.95 3.37
C GLU A 106 14.73 -18.07 1.85
N GLN A 107 15.37 -19.13 1.33
CA GLN A 107 15.37 -19.41 -0.10
C GLN A 107 13.95 -19.74 -0.59
N ASN A 108 13.14 -20.46 0.20
CA ASN A 108 11.75 -20.76 -0.13
C ASN A 108 10.84 -19.54 -0.13
N GLU A 109 11.04 -18.60 0.79
CA GLU A 109 10.36 -17.30 0.75
C GLU A 109 10.65 -16.59 -0.58
N ILE A 110 11.94 -16.53 -0.96
CA ILE A 110 12.36 -15.96 -2.25
C ILE A 110 11.73 -16.70 -3.43
N TYR A 111 11.76 -18.03 -3.45
CA TYR A 111 11.17 -18.80 -4.54
C TYR A 111 9.66 -18.61 -4.63
N THR A 112 8.97 -18.42 -3.51
CA THR A 112 7.52 -18.18 -3.48
C THR A 112 7.22 -16.87 -4.22
N GLU A 113 7.97 -15.81 -3.90
CA GLU A 113 7.86 -14.51 -4.58
C GLU A 113 8.25 -14.59 -6.07
N VAL A 114 9.30 -15.35 -6.40
CA VAL A 114 9.72 -15.58 -7.79
C VAL A 114 8.61 -16.24 -8.60
N TYR A 115 8.01 -17.32 -8.08
CA TYR A 115 7.00 -18.08 -8.79
C TYR A 115 5.67 -17.34 -8.91
N ALA A 116 5.25 -16.63 -7.85
CA ALA A 116 4.10 -15.74 -7.91
C ALA A 116 4.30 -14.62 -8.95
N SER A 117 5.50 -14.03 -9.02
CA SER A 117 5.81 -13.00 -10.02
C SER A 117 5.78 -13.53 -11.46
N ILE A 118 6.23 -14.77 -11.67
CA ILE A 118 6.14 -15.41 -12.99
C ILE A 118 4.69 -15.72 -13.34
N ASN A 119 3.91 -16.31 -12.43
CA ASN A 119 2.51 -16.64 -12.67
C ASN A 119 1.67 -15.39 -12.98
N SER A 120 1.88 -14.29 -12.24
CA SER A 120 1.25 -13.00 -12.53
C SER A 120 1.59 -12.48 -13.93
N GLN A 121 2.85 -12.57 -14.38
CA GLN A 121 3.22 -12.19 -15.76
C GLN A 121 2.60 -13.13 -16.81
N VAL A 122 2.48 -14.42 -16.51
CA VAL A 122 1.81 -15.37 -17.40
C VAL A 122 0.30 -15.06 -17.48
N LYS A 123 -0.33 -14.69 -16.37
CA LYS A 123 -1.73 -14.28 -16.31
C LYS A 123 -2.01 -13.05 -17.16
N GLU A 124 -1.16 -12.03 -17.15
CA GLU A 124 -1.30 -10.86 -18.05
C GLU A 124 -1.37 -11.28 -19.53
N TYR A 125 -0.60 -12.30 -19.95
CA TYR A 125 -0.68 -12.85 -21.30
C TYR A 125 -1.91 -13.72 -21.54
N ALA A 126 -2.41 -14.40 -20.51
CA ALA A 126 -3.66 -15.15 -20.59
C ALA A 126 -4.84 -14.18 -20.81
N ASP A 127 -4.88 -13.08 -20.07
CA ASP A 127 -5.90 -12.02 -20.21
C ASP A 127 -5.87 -11.41 -21.62
N GLU A 128 -4.67 -11.11 -22.15
CA GLU A 128 -4.52 -10.60 -23.53
C GLU A 128 -5.04 -11.61 -24.56
N ILE A 129 -4.78 -12.92 -24.37
CA ILE A 129 -5.29 -13.96 -25.27
C ILE A 129 -6.82 -14.07 -25.18
N VAL A 130 -7.39 -13.98 -23.97
CA VAL A 130 -8.83 -14.02 -23.75
C VAL A 130 -9.51 -12.85 -24.46
N GLU A 131 -8.94 -11.64 -24.34
CA GLU A 131 -9.43 -10.43 -25.02
C GLU A 131 -9.32 -10.56 -26.55
N ASP A 132 -8.15 -10.94 -27.07
CA ASP A 132 -7.86 -11.05 -28.50
C ASP A 132 -8.73 -12.11 -29.21
N GLU A 133 -8.97 -13.25 -28.54
CA GLU A 133 -9.71 -14.38 -29.09
C GLU A 133 -11.22 -14.32 -28.75
N GLY A 134 -11.65 -13.36 -27.94
CA GLY A 134 -13.04 -13.24 -27.48
C GLY A 134 -13.50 -14.47 -26.70
N LEU A 135 -12.60 -15.09 -25.94
CA LEU A 135 -12.91 -16.26 -25.13
C LEU A 135 -13.78 -15.87 -23.93
N ILE A 136 -14.71 -16.74 -23.59
CA ILE A 136 -15.50 -16.61 -22.38
C ILE A 136 -14.83 -17.55 -21.37
N LEU A 137 -14.18 -16.98 -20.37
CA LEU A 137 -13.75 -17.76 -19.22
C LEU A 137 -14.99 -18.47 -18.65
N PRO A 138 -14.91 -19.77 -18.32
CA PRO A 138 -15.97 -20.38 -17.56
C PRO A 138 -16.24 -19.50 -16.34
N GLU A 139 -17.51 -19.36 -15.94
CA GLU A 139 -17.81 -18.89 -14.58
C GLU A 139 -17.13 -19.89 -13.64
N GLU A 140 -15.90 -19.59 -13.25
CA GLU A 140 -15.23 -20.36 -12.21
C GLU A 140 -16.00 -20.08 -10.93
N ASN A 141 -16.37 -21.16 -10.23
CA ASN A 141 -16.33 -21.11 -8.77
C ASN A 141 -14.95 -20.54 -8.45
N GLU A 142 -14.89 -19.27 -8.03
CA GLU A 142 -13.66 -18.50 -7.84
C GLU A 142 -12.57 -19.35 -7.18
N SER A 143 -11.71 -19.97 -7.98
CA SER A 143 -10.57 -20.71 -7.48
C SER A 143 -9.47 -19.69 -7.28
N GLU A 144 -9.40 -19.20 -6.04
CA GLU A 144 -8.19 -18.79 -5.32
C GLU A 144 -7.15 -18.00 -6.12
N GLU A 145 -7.58 -16.96 -6.84
CA GLU A 145 -6.72 -15.82 -7.20
C GLU A 145 -7.57 -14.55 -7.39
N GLN A 146 -8.44 -14.27 -6.42
CA GLN A 146 -8.55 -12.88 -6.02
C GLN A 146 -7.31 -12.61 -5.18
N THR A 147 -6.49 -11.66 -5.61
CA THR A 147 -5.65 -10.90 -4.68
C THR A 147 -6.47 -10.69 -3.40
N ASN A 148 -5.88 -10.90 -2.22
CA ASN A 148 -6.51 -10.70 -0.92
C ASN A 148 -6.86 -9.20 -0.67
N GLU A 149 -7.44 -8.51 -1.65
CA GLU A 149 -7.77 -7.08 -1.66
C GLU A 149 -8.85 -6.74 -0.63
N ASN A 150 -9.72 -7.71 -0.30
CA ASN A 150 -10.80 -7.53 0.67
C ASN A 150 -10.51 -8.09 2.07
N LYS A 151 -9.28 -8.52 2.35
CA LYS A 151 -8.93 -8.98 3.70
C LYS A 151 -8.52 -7.80 4.58
N VAL A 152 -9.25 -7.61 5.68
CA VAL A 152 -8.80 -6.70 6.73
C VAL A 152 -7.64 -7.36 7.47
N THR A 153 -6.49 -6.69 7.50
CA THR A 153 -5.31 -7.13 8.25
C THR A 153 -5.14 -6.24 9.47
N PHE A 154 -5.28 -6.83 10.64
CA PHE A 154 -5.06 -6.12 11.90
C PHE A 154 -3.57 -5.90 12.13
N TYR A 155 -3.24 -4.87 12.91
CA TYR A 155 -1.86 -4.54 13.24
C TYR A 155 -1.21 -5.69 14.00
N GLU A 156 0.01 -6.05 13.63
CA GLU A 156 0.83 -6.89 14.50
C GLU A 156 1.66 -5.99 15.41
N LYS A 157 1.43 -6.10 16.72
CA LYS A 157 2.17 -5.32 17.73
C LYS A 157 3.65 -5.70 17.65
N LYS A 158 4.51 -4.70 17.49
CA LYS A 158 5.97 -4.86 17.54
C LYS A 158 6.57 -4.69 18.93
N VAL A 159 5.83 -4.09 19.86
CA VAL A 159 6.30 -3.78 21.22
C VAL A 159 5.27 -4.23 22.24
N GLU A 160 5.75 -4.89 23.29
CA GLU A 160 4.96 -5.23 24.45
C GLU A 160 5.28 -4.31 25.64
N ARG A 161 4.31 -4.14 26.53
CA ARG A 161 4.43 -3.38 27.77
C ARG A 161 4.30 -4.33 28.96
N VAL A 162 5.38 -4.51 29.70
CA VAL A 162 5.43 -5.38 30.88
C VAL A 162 5.42 -4.54 32.14
N LYS A 163 4.53 -4.87 33.09
CA LYS A 163 4.46 -4.21 34.39
C LYS A 163 5.46 -4.83 35.36
N ASN A 164 6.35 -4.00 35.89
CA ASN A 164 7.33 -4.40 36.88
C ASN A 164 6.71 -4.54 38.28
N GLN A 165 7.43 -5.22 39.18
CA GLN A 165 7.00 -5.43 40.57
C GLN A 165 6.85 -4.12 41.36
N ASP A 166 7.58 -3.07 40.95
CA ASP A 166 7.50 -1.73 41.54
C ASP A 166 6.36 -0.87 40.98
N GLY A 167 5.59 -1.41 40.03
CA GLY A 167 4.50 -0.71 39.36
C GLY A 167 4.91 0.15 38.16
N SER A 168 6.20 0.24 37.84
CA SER A 168 6.69 0.84 36.59
C SER A 168 6.42 -0.07 35.39
N TYR A 169 6.59 0.46 34.18
CA TYR A 169 6.47 -0.31 32.94
C TYR A 169 7.81 -0.36 32.20
N THR A 170 8.14 -1.52 31.66
CA THR A 170 9.19 -1.71 30.65
C THR A 170 8.57 -2.00 29.31
N TYR A 171 9.24 -1.55 28.25
CA TYR A 171 8.81 -1.71 26.87
C TYR A 171 9.87 -2.52 26.14
N SER A 172 9.48 -3.63 25.54
CA SER A 172 10.39 -4.55 24.86
C SER A 172 9.84 -4.93 23.49
N ARG A 173 10.74 -5.15 22.53
CA ARG A 173 10.38 -5.65 21.21
C ARG A 173 9.82 -7.06 21.35
N ILE A 174 8.70 -7.30 20.67
CA ILE A 174 8.17 -8.65 20.47
C ILE A 174 9.04 -9.28 19.39
N LYS A 175 9.76 -10.34 19.75
CA LYS A 175 10.57 -11.08 18.78
C LYS A 175 9.65 -11.96 17.93
N GLU A 176 9.88 -11.97 16.63
CA GLU A 176 9.20 -12.90 15.75
C GLU A 176 9.52 -14.34 16.16
N GLU A 177 8.51 -15.21 16.11
CA GLU A 177 8.71 -16.64 16.34
C GLU A 177 9.56 -17.21 15.22
N GLU A 178 10.58 -18.00 15.56
CA GLU A 178 11.37 -18.73 14.57
C GLU A 178 10.42 -19.63 13.77
N LYS A 179 10.31 -19.35 12.47
CA LYS A 179 9.57 -20.21 11.54
C LYS A 179 10.21 -21.61 11.56
N PRO A 180 9.40 -22.69 11.46
CA PRO A 180 9.95 -24.03 11.37
C PRO A 180 10.93 -24.14 10.20
N GLU A 181 12.04 -24.83 10.41
CA GLU A 181 13.03 -25.04 9.35
C GLU A 181 12.43 -25.87 8.22
N ASP A 182 12.47 -25.32 7.01
CA ASP A 182 12.19 -26.06 5.80
C ASP A 182 13.38 -26.93 5.41
N THR A 183 13.11 -28.15 4.98
CA THR A 183 14.15 -29.09 4.56
C THR A 183 14.30 -29.22 3.05
N ASN A 184 13.34 -28.71 2.27
CA ASN A 184 13.32 -28.86 0.80
C ASN A 184 12.96 -27.55 0.12
N LEU A 185 13.52 -27.34 -1.08
CA LEU A 185 13.14 -26.22 -1.93
C LEU A 185 11.76 -26.44 -2.55
N ILE A 186 10.96 -25.38 -2.61
CA ILE A 186 9.68 -25.40 -3.31
C ILE A 186 9.88 -25.53 -4.83
N GLU A 187 8.90 -26.11 -5.52
CA GLU A 187 8.91 -26.29 -6.97
C GLU A 187 7.89 -25.37 -7.65
N PHE A 188 8.21 -24.93 -8.87
CA PHE A 188 7.30 -24.11 -9.67
C PHE A 188 6.08 -24.92 -10.11
N VAL A 189 4.90 -24.34 -9.91
CA VAL A 189 3.62 -24.84 -10.43
C VAL A 189 2.98 -23.74 -11.26
N LEU A 190 2.74 -24.04 -12.53
CA LEU A 190 2.01 -23.14 -13.42
C LEU A 190 0.52 -23.16 -13.06
N GLU A 191 -0.05 -21.98 -12.84
CA GLU A 191 -1.49 -21.82 -12.58
C GLU A 191 -2.34 -22.13 -13.82
N GLU A 192 -3.50 -22.73 -13.58
CA GLU A 192 -4.49 -23.03 -14.61
C GLU A 192 -5.61 -21.98 -14.58
N TYR A 193 -6.20 -21.69 -15.74
CA TYR A 193 -7.15 -20.58 -15.93
C TYR A 193 -8.53 -21.04 -16.44
N GLY A 194 -8.94 -22.26 -16.06
CA GLY A 194 -10.25 -22.84 -16.42
C GLY A 194 -10.47 -23.16 -17.91
N ILE A 195 -9.58 -22.71 -18.80
CA ILE A 195 -9.60 -22.97 -20.25
C ILE A 195 -8.45 -23.91 -20.60
N GLU A 196 -8.81 -25.08 -21.17
CA GLU A 196 -7.85 -26.10 -21.59
C GLU A 196 -6.75 -25.49 -22.50
N GLY A 197 -5.50 -25.59 -22.05
CA GLY A 197 -4.33 -25.12 -22.79
C GLY A 197 -4.12 -23.60 -22.80
N LEU A 198 -4.96 -22.79 -22.14
CA LEU A 198 -4.73 -21.35 -22.02
C LEU A 198 -3.43 -21.06 -21.26
N ALA A 199 -3.22 -21.69 -20.09
CA ALA A 199 -2.00 -21.53 -19.31
C ALA A 199 -0.74 -21.85 -20.11
N THR A 200 -0.74 -22.95 -20.87
CA THR A 200 0.39 -23.34 -21.73
C THR A 200 0.63 -22.33 -22.87
N ARG A 201 -0.42 -21.77 -23.46
CA ARG A 201 -0.31 -20.74 -24.51
C ARG A 201 0.24 -19.44 -23.95
N ALA A 202 -0.27 -19.00 -22.81
CA ALA A 202 0.19 -17.81 -22.11
C ALA A 202 1.66 -17.94 -21.68
N TYR A 203 2.03 -19.08 -21.09
CA TYR A 203 3.42 -19.42 -20.77
C TYR A 203 4.34 -19.39 -22.00
N SER A 204 3.87 -19.93 -23.13
CA SER A 204 4.61 -19.85 -24.40
C SER A 204 4.81 -18.42 -24.88
N LYS A 205 3.81 -17.54 -24.68
CA LYS A 205 3.90 -16.10 -25.01
C LYS A 205 4.91 -15.40 -24.10
N TYR A 206 4.90 -15.69 -22.80
CA TYR A 206 5.91 -15.24 -21.84
C TYR A 206 7.34 -15.61 -22.25
N ILE A 207 7.61 -16.90 -22.54
CA ILE A 207 8.94 -17.36 -22.97
C ILE A 207 9.36 -16.70 -24.29
N ASN A 208 8.45 -16.53 -25.24
CA ASN A 208 8.75 -15.85 -26.50
C ASN A 208 9.04 -14.36 -26.31
N ALA A 209 8.34 -13.69 -25.39
CA ALA A 209 8.63 -12.32 -25.02
C ALA A 209 10.03 -12.20 -24.40
N ALA A 210 10.39 -13.08 -23.48
CA ALA A 210 11.74 -13.16 -22.90
C ALA A 210 12.81 -13.37 -24.01
N LYS A 211 12.60 -14.30 -24.94
CA LYS A 211 13.48 -14.52 -26.11
C LYS A 211 13.62 -13.31 -27.02
N LYS A 212 12.55 -12.52 -27.17
CA LYS A 212 12.55 -11.30 -27.97
C LYS A 212 13.31 -10.18 -27.24
N SER A 213 13.19 -10.12 -25.92
CA SER A 213 13.80 -9.08 -25.09
C SER A 213 15.34 -9.19 -25.00
N ARG A 214 15.91 -10.41 -25.11
CA ARG A 214 17.35 -10.66 -24.91
C ARG A 214 17.95 -11.51 -26.04
N ASP A 215 18.99 -11.01 -26.73
CA ASP A 215 19.57 -11.78 -27.86
C ASP A 215 20.19 -13.11 -27.41
N GLU A 216 20.74 -13.15 -26.19
CA GLU A 216 21.34 -14.36 -25.63
C GLU A 216 20.33 -15.49 -25.40
N TYR A 217 19.03 -15.17 -25.32
CA TYR A 217 17.96 -16.16 -25.12
C TYR A 217 17.46 -16.76 -26.45
N LYS A 218 17.75 -16.12 -27.59
CA LYS A 218 17.20 -16.51 -28.90
C LYS A 218 17.55 -17.94 -29.33
N LYS A 219 18.65 -18.49 -28.82
CA LYS A 219 19.16 -19.84 -29.17
C LYS A 219 18.87 -20.89 -28.09
N LEU A 220 18.28 -20.50 -26.97
CA LEU A 220 18.01 -21.38 -25.85
C LEU A 220 16.68 -22.12 -26.05
N THR A 221 16.60 -23.32 -25.47
CA THR A 221 15.35 -24.06 -25.30
C THR A 221 14.40 -23.27 -24.38
N ASN A 222 13.12 -23.64 -24.34
CA ASN A 222 12.16 -22.95 -23.48
C ASN A 222 12.52 -23.11 -22.00
N ASP A 223 12.92 -24.33 -21.60
CA ASP A 223 13.33 -24.64 -20.23
C ASP A 223 14.59 -23.84 -19.85
N GLU A 224 15.60 -23.75 -20.72
CA GLU A 224 16.79 -22.94 -20.46
C GLU A 224 16.49 -21.42 -20.36
N VAL A 225 15.46 -20.93 -21.06
CA VAL A 225 15.00 -19.54 -20.90
C VAL A 225 14.29 -19.36 -19.57
N PHE A 226 13.43 -20.31 -19.21
CA PHE A 226 12.73 -20.31 -17.93
C PHE A 226 13.71 -20.33 -16.76
N ASP A 227 14.67 -21.25 -16.74
CA ASP A 227 15.69 -21.35 -15.69
C ASP A 227 16.49 -20.04 -15.55
N LYS A 228 16.77 -19.36 -16.67
CA LYS A 228 17.46 -18.06 -16.66
C LYS A 228 16.60 -16.93 -16.13
N GLU A 229 15.31 -16.91 -16.44
CA GLU A 229 14.39 -15.91 -15.89
C GLU A 229 14.16 -16.15 -14.39
N VAL A 230 14.00 -17.41 -13.96
CA VAL A 230 13.97 -17.79 -12.54
C VAL A 230 15.23 -17.32 -11.83
N ASP A 231 16.43 -17.63 -12.32
CA ASP A 231 17.70 -17.16 -11.73
C ASP A 231 17.83 -15.63 -11.70
N ARG A 232 17.35 -14.96 -12.75
CA ARG A 232 17.35 -13.50 -12.83
C ARG A 232 16.44 -12.87 -11.76
N ILE A 233 15.20 -13.36 -11.67
CA ILE A 233 14.19 -12.90 -10.70
C ILE A 233 14.67 -13.24 -9.28
N TYR A 234 15.17 -14.46 -9.07
CA TYR A 234 15.70 -14.91 -7.80
C TYR A 234 16.83 -14.01 -7.30
N LYS A 235 17.80 -13.65 -8.13
CA LYS A 235 18.90 -12.74 -7.72
C LYS A 235 18.42 -11.37 -7.26
N ILE A 236 17.29 -10.91 -7.77
CA ILE A 236 16.70 -9.63 -7.37
C ILE A 236 16.11 -9.74 -5.97
N PHE A 237 15.27 -10.75 -5.74
CA PHE A 237 14.66 -11.01 -4.45
C PHE A 237 15.69 -11.45 -3.39
N GLU A 238 16.72 -12.21 -3.77
CA GLU A 238 17.85 -12.57 -2.92
C GLU A 238 18.56 -11.31 -2.40
N LYS A 239 18.88 -10.36 -3.27
CA LYS A 239 19.48 -9.08 -2.86
C LYS A 239 18.58 -8.32 -1.90
N ASN A 240 17.26 -8.35 -2.09
CA ASN A 240 16.30 -7.73 -1.17
C ASN A 240 16.34 -8.42 0.19
N LYS A 241 16.33 -9.76 0.21
CA LYS A 241 16.35 -10.54 1.45
C LYS A 241 17.58 -10.24 2.30
N TYR A 242 18.76 -10.07 1.69
CA TYR A 242 19.96 -9.66 2.44
C TYR A 242 19.86 -8.25 3.04
N VAL A 243 19.19 -7.31 2.37
CA VAL A 243 18.96 -5.96 2.91
C VAL A 243 17.92 -6.01 4.02
N GLU A 244 16.86 -6.81 3.86
CA GLU A 244 15.85 -7.08 4.88
C GLU A 244 16.48 -7.66 6.14
N LYS A 245 17.30 -8.72 6.03
CA LYS A 245 18.04 -9.30 7.16
C LYS A 245 18.92 -8.29 7.89
N LEU A 246 19.53 -7.35 7.15
CA LEU A 246 20.33 -6.28 7.75
C LEU A 246 19.47 -5.32 8.57
N GLN A 247 18.25 -5.06 8.11
CA GLN A 247 17.27 -4.25 8.83
C GLN A 247 16.73 -5.00 10.04
N GLU A 248 16.25 -6.23 9.88
CA GLU A 248 15.76 -7.10 10.97
C GLU A 248 16.80 -7.21 12.08
N ASP A 249 18.06 -7.53 11.74
CA ASP A 249 19.14 -7.64 12.73
C ASP A 249 19.46 -6.29 13.39
N TYR A 250 19.34 -5.16 12.70
CA TYR A 250 19.45 -3.86 13.36
C TYR A 250 18.31 -3.68 14.37
N GLU A 251 17.08 -3.90 13.94
CA GLU A 251 15.89 -3.65 14.74
C GLU A 251 15.78 -4.59 15.95
N ASP A 252 16.20 -5.85 15.82
CA ASP A 252 16.21 -6.84 16.91
C ASP A 252 17.24 -6.57 18.01
N ASN A 253 18.27 -5.80 17.68
CA ASN A 253 19.36 -5.46 18.59
C ASN A 253 19.27 -4.03 19.13
N VAL A 254 18.25 -3.25 18.73
CA VAL A 254 18.05 -1.88 19.20
C VAL A 254 16.98 -1.83 20.29
N ASP A 255 17.35 -1.25 21.43
CA ASP A 255 16.42 -1.05 22.54
C ASP A 255 15.32 -0.05 22.18
N VAL A 256 14.14 -0.26 22.77
CA VAL A 256 12.99 0.64 22.60
C VAL A 256 13.24 1.96 23.35
N ASP A 257 13.61 3.01 22.62
CA ASP A 257 13.83 4.35 23.18
C ASP A 257 12.50 5.10 23.41
N THR A 258 11.90 4.85 24.58
CA THR A 258 10.63 5.49 24.98
C THR A 258 10.70 7.02 25.06
N GLU A 259 11.87 7.60 25.33
CA GLU A 259 12.04 9.06 25.37
C GLU A 259 12.03 9.64 23.96
N ALA A 260 12.75 9.01 23.02
CA ALA A 260 12.71 9.40 21.61
C ALA A 260 11.28 9.29 21.03
N ILE A 261 10.55 8.22 21.36
CA ILE A 261 9.15 8.03 20.94
C ILE A 261 8.25 9.16 21.46
N LEU A 262 8.32 9.45 22.76
CA LEU A 262 7.53 10.53 23.36
C LEU A 262 7.89 11.90 22.77
N ASN A 263 9.19 12.18 22.63
CA ASN A 263 9.66 13.42 22.03
C ASN A 263 9.24 13.54 20.57
N LYS A 264 9.18 12.43 19.83
CA LYS A 264 8.73 12.42 18.44
C LYS A 264 7.29 12.84 18.31
N TYR A 265 6.41 12.28 19.15
CA TYR A 265 5.01 12.71 19.19
C TYR A 265 4.90 14.21 19.51
N LYS A 266 5.60 14.66 20.56
CA LYS A 266 5.59 16.07 20.96
C LYS A 266 6.10 17.00 19.86
N GLU A 267 7.12 16.59 19.12
CA GLU A 267 7.63 17.31 17.95
C GLU A 267 6.55 17.45 16.87
N LEU A 268 5.88 16.36 16.51
CA LEU A 268 4.86 16.34 15.45
C LEU A 268 3.63 17.19 15.80
N VAL A 269 3.16 17.15 17.04
CA VAL A 269 2.08 18.03 17.51
C VAL A 269 2.50 19.50 17.42
N ARG A 270 3.71 19.87 17.88
CA ARG A 270 4.18 21.26 17.80
C ARG A 270 4.33 21.74 16.35
N ASN A 271 4.87 20.89 15.48
CA ASN A 271 4.97 21.17 14.04
C ASN A 271 3.58 21.36 13.42
N SER A 272 2.64 20.47 13.74
CA SER A 272 1.25 20.55 13.28
C SER A 272 0.56 21.84 13.79
N ALA A 273 0.79 22.21 15.05
CA ALA A 273 0.30 23.47 15.61
C ALA A 273 0.88 24.70 14.91
N PHE A 274 2.18 24.71 14.64
CA PHE A 274 2.82 25.79 13.89
C PHE A 274 2.22 25.94 12.48
N THR A 275 1.89 24.82 11.82
CA THR A 275 1.31 24.83 10.48
C THR A 275 -0.16 25.24 10.46
N TYR A 276 -0.97 24.79 11.42
CA TYR A 276 -2.43 24.84 11.32
C TYR A 276 -3.15 25.74 12.32
N ALA A 277 -2.53 26.12 13.45
CA ALA A 277 -3.24 26.84 14.53
C ALA A 277 -3.94 28.14 14.09
N LEU A 278 -3.42 28.82 13.06
CA LEU A 278 -3.97 30.05 12.50
C LEU A 278 -4.27 29.94 10.99
N ASN A 279 -4.20 28.74 10.42
CA ASN A 279 -4.34 28.50 8.99
C ASN A 279 -5.45 27.49 8.71
N GLU A 280 -6.70 27.93 8.91
CA GLU A 280 -7.88 27.09 8.70
C GLU A 280 -7.98 26.59 7.25
N SER A 281 -7.66 27.42 6.26
CA SER A 281 -7.68 27.00 4.86
C SER A 281 -6.69 25.86 4.59
N GLY A 282 -5.45 25.98 5.07
CA GLY A 282 -4.46 24.91 4.92
C GLY A 282 -4.81 23.65 5.71
N TYR A 283 -5.45 23.80 6.87
CA TYR A 283 -6.00 22.68 7.63
C TYR A 283 -7.09 21.96 6.83
N ASN A 284 -8.04 22.71 6.27
CA ASN A 284 -9.16 22.14 5.50
C ASN A 284 -8.65 21.38 4.26
N THR A 285 -7.69 21.95 3.54
CA THR A 285 -7.05 21.26 2.39
C THR A 285 -6.35 19.96 2.81
N LYS A 286 -5.69 19.93 3.98
CA LYS A 286 -5.03 18.72 4.46
C LYS A 286 -6.03 17.65 4.91
N MET A 287 -7.09 18.05 5.62
CA MET A 287 -8.17 17.17 6.05
C MET A 287 -8.88 16.47 4.89
N GLN A 288 -8.94 17.11 3.72
CA GLN A 288 -9.54 16.56 2.50
C GLN A 288 -8.67 15.57 1.73
N SER A 289 -7.35 15.54 1.98
CA SER A 289 -6.40 14.76 1.20
C SER A 289 -5.71 13.66 2.01
N THR A 290 -5.14 13.99 3.17
CA THR A 290 -4.38 13.08 4.03
C THR A 290 -4.37 13.62 5.46
N SER A 291 -5.42 13.36 6.23
CA SER A 291 -5.58 13.88 7.59
C SER A 291 -4.69 13.19 8.64
N ASN A 292 -4.16 12.00 8.34
CA ASN A 292 -3.34 11.15 9.23
C ASN A 292 -2.02 11.77 9.71
N GLU A 293 -1.60 12.86 9.05
CA GLU A 293 -0.39 13.62 9.36
C GLU A 293 -0.68 14.87 10.21
N ILE A 294 -1.95 15.08 10.61
CA ILE A 294 -2.34 16.18 11.47
C ILE A 294 -2.41 15.68 12.91
N TYR A 295 -1.47 16.15 13.74
CA TYR A 295 -1.33 15.74 15.14
C TYR A 295 -1.89 16.79 16.11
N TYR A 296 -2.20 17.99 15.62
CA TYR A 296 -2.87 19.06 16.35
C TYR A 296 -4.10 19.49 15.55
N GLN A 297 -5.30 19.37 16.14
CA GLN A 297 -6.58 19.48 15.45
C GLN A 297 -7.37 20.74 15.85
N PRO A 298 -6.87 21.97 15.62
CA PRO A 298 -7.47 23.20 16.16
C PRO A 298 -8.88 23.47 15.66
N PHE A 299 -9.25 22.87 14.53
CA PHE A 299 -10.57 22.96 13.91
C PHE A 299 -11.24 21.58 13.76
N GLY A 300 -10.79 20.59 14.53
CA GLY A 300 -11.30 19.20 14.45
C GLY A 300 -12.81 19.11 14.62
N GLU A 301 -13.38 19.89 15.53
CA GLU A 301 -14.82 19.89 15.80
C GLU A 301 -15.68 20.37 14.62
N LYS A 302 -15.06 20.97 13.58
CA LYS A 302 -15.73 21.30 12.31
C LYS A 302 -15.87 20.09 11.38
N TYR A 303 -15.41 18.92 11.79
CA TYR A 303 -15.41 17.71 10.99
C TYR A 303 -16.09 16.58 11.75
N ILE A 304 -17.04 15.92 11.09
CA ILE A 304 -17.54 14.62 11.53
C ILE A 304 -16.70 13.53 10.88
N GLN A 305 -16.34 12.53 11.67
CA GLN A 305 -15.66 11.33 11.22
C GLN A 305 -16.69 10.23 10.95
N VAL A 306 -16.58 9.57 9.80
CA VAL A 306 -17.50 8.50 9.40
C VAL A 306 -16.76 7.31 8.81
N ALA A 307 -17.22 6.12 9.19
CA ALA A 307 -16.94 4.88 8.47
C ALA A 307 -18.14 4.56 7.58
N HIS A 308 -17.93 3.78 6.51
CA HIS A 308 -19.04 3.30 5.71
C HIS A 308 -18.75 1.94 5.09
N ILE A 309 -19.83 1.32 4.62
CA ILE A 309 -19.81 0.17 3.73
C ILE A 309 -20.37 0.64 2.40
N LEU A 310 -19.59 0.51 1.33
CA LEU A 310 -20.06 0.68 -0.05
C LEU A 310 -20.53 -0.67 -0.59
N VAL A 311 -21.79 -0.73 -0.97
CA VAL A 311 -22.32 -1.79 -1.83
C VAL A 311 -22.34 -1.25 -3.26
N LYS A 312 -21.41 -1.73 -4.08
CA LYS A 312 -21.07 -1.15 -5.38
C LYS A 312 -22.03 -1.63 -6.47
N TYR A 313 -22.19 -0.81 -7.50
CA TYR A 313 -22.76 -1.29 -8.76
C TYR A 313 -21.87 -2.38 -9.37
N ASN A 314 -22.48 -3.42 -9.93
CA ASN A 314 -21.75 -4.36 -10.78
C ASN A 314 -21.38 -3.71 -12.13
N ASP A 315 -20.57 -4.38 -12.94
CA ASP A 315 -20.05 -3.82 -14.19
C ASP A 315 -21.15 -3.44 -15.18
N GLU A 316 -22.21 -4.25 -15.28
CA GLU A 316 -23.34 -3.98 -16.17
C GLU A 316 -24.12 -2.74 -15.70
N GLN A 317 -24.40 -2.64 -14.40
CA GLN A 317 -25.06 -1.48 -13.80
C GLN A 317 -24.19 -0.22 -13.96
N THR A 318 -22.87 -0.34 -13.77
CA THR A 318 -21.91 0.76 -13.96
C THR A 318 -21.94 1.27 -15.40
N LYS A 319 -21.86 0.37 -16.39
CA LYS A 319 -21.97 0.73 -17.82
C LYS A 319 -23.29 1.42 -18.16
N GLN A 320 -24.40 0.95 -17.59
CA GLN A 320 -25.71 1.58 -17.78
C GLN A 320 -25.74 3.00 -17.22
N ILE A 321 -25.18 3.24 -16.03
CA ILE A 321 -25.12 4.56 -15.41
C ILE A 321 -24.18 5.50 -16.18
N GLU A 322 -23.03 5.02 -16.65
CA GLU A 322 -22.12 5.81 -17.49
C GLU A 322 -22.76 6.26 -18.80
N LYS A 323 -23.57 5.38 -19.41
CA LYS A 323 -24.38 5.73 -20.57
C LYS A 323 -25.39 6.83 -20.23
N LEU A 324 -26.14 6.69 -19.13
CA LEU A 324 -27.09 7.72 -18.68
C LEU A 324 -26.41 9.07 -18.42
N LYS A 325 -25.20 9.07 -17.83
CA LYS A 325 -24.40 10.28 -17.63
C LYS A 325 -24.03 10.93 -18.97
N THR A 326 -23.71 10.11 -19.98
CA THR A 326 -23.40 10.58 -21.34
C THR A 326 -24.63 11.17 -22.01
N ASP A 327 -25.77 10.49 -21.92
CA ASP A 327 -27.05 10.93 -22.48
C ASP A 327 -27.52 12.25 -21.83
N LEU A 328 -27.35 12.41 -20.52
CA LEU A 328 -27.63 13.66 -19.80
C LEU A 328 -26.72 14.80 -20.27
N LYS A 329 -25.40 14.56 -20.39
CA LYS A 329 -24.44 15.56 -20.90
C LYS A 329 -24.72 15.98 -22.34
N GLN A 330 -25.23 15.06 -23.16
CA GLN A 330 -25.58 15.31 -24.57
C GLN A 330 -27.01 15.88 -24.72
N GLY A 331 -27.79 15.96 -23.65
CA GLY A 331 -29.15 16.49 -23.65
C GLY A 331 -30.20 15.54 -24.25
N TYR A 332 -29.90 14.24 -24.33
CA TYR A 332 -30.86 13.22 -24.78
C TYR A 332 -31.89 12.86 -23.73
N ILE A 333 -31.52 12.97 -22.45
CA ILE A 333 -32.39 12.84 -21.30
C ILE A 333 -32.23 14.06 -20.40
N ASP A 334 -33.25 14.37 -19.60
CA ASP A 334 -33.16 15.39 -18.57
C ASP A 334 -32.73 14.80 -17.22
N ILE A 335 -32.53 15.68 -16.22
CA ILE A 335 -32.07 15.26 -14.89
C ILE A 335 -33.11 14.40 -14.14
N GLU A 336 -34.41 14.62 -14.39
CA GLU A 336 -35.49 13.87 -13.73
C GLU A 336 -35.50 12.43 -14.28
N GLU A 337 -35.39 12.29 -15.60
CA GLU A 337 -35.29 11.01 -16.28
C GLU A 337 -34.00 10.27 -15.89
N TYR A 338 -32.86 10.96 -15.83
CA TYR A 338 -31.61 10.41 -15.33
C TYR A 338 -31.78 9.83 -13.92
N ASN A 339 -32.31 10.63 -12.98
CA ASN A 339 -32.49 10.21 -11.58
C ASN A 339 -33.43 9.00 -11.46
N GLN A 340 -34.52 8.98 -12.23
CA GLN A 340 -35.48 7.88 -12.20
C GLN A 340 -34.89 6.57 -12.77
N GLN A 341 -34.09 6.66 -13.83
CA GLN A 341 -33.44 5.50 -14.42
C GLN A 341 -32.34 4.95 -13.52
N VAL A 342 -31.50 5.82 -12.92
CA VAL A 342 -30.52 5.40 -11.90
C VAL A 342 -31.23 4.68 -10.76
N LEU A 343 -32.29 5.27 -10.17
CA LEU A 343 -33.05 4.64 -9.09
C LEU A 343 -33.59 3.25 -9.46
N ASN A 344 -33.98 3.02 -10.72
CA ASN A 344 -34.42 1.70 -11.17
C ASN A 344 -33.29 0.68 -11.25
N ILE A 345 -32.11 1.10 -11.72
CA ILE A 345 -30.89 0.29 -11.72
C ILE A 345 -30.50 -0.05 -10.27
N SER A 346 -30.54 0.93 -9.36
CA SER A 346 -30.15 0.76 -7.96
C SER A 346 -31.01 -0.26 -7.21
N LYS A 347 -32.28 -0.47 -7.57
CA LYS A 347 -33.15 -1.48 -6.93
C LYS A 347 -32.63 -2.92 -7.07
N SER A 348 -31.81 -3.21 -8.08
CA SER A 348 -31.25 -4.55 -8.29
C SER A 348 -29.87 -4.75 -7.66
N VAL A 349 -29.27 -3.71 -7.07
CA VAL A 349 -27.97 -3.79 -6.38
C VAL A 349 -28.03 -4.80 -5.22
N LYS A 350 -26.97 -5.59 -5.09
CA LYS A 350 -26.81 -6.61 -4.06
C LYS A 350 -25.47 -6.47 -3.39
N ALA A 351 -25.46 -6.65 -2.07
CA ALA A 351 -24.26 -6.82 -1.29
C ALA A 351 -23.65 -8.20 -1.56
N LYS A 352 -22.35 -8.21 -1.78
CA LYS A 352 -21.48 -9.37 -1.88
C LYS A 352 -20.85 -9.64 -0.51
N GLU A 353 -20.76 -10.92 -0.13
CA GLU A 353 -20.15 -11.32 1.13
C GLU A 353 -18.76 -11.88 0.89
N TYR A 354 -17.79 -11.44 1.69
CA TYR A 354 -16.42 -11.91 1.68
C TYR A 354 -16.12 -12.61 3.01
N VAL A 355 -15.51 -13.79 2.94
CA VAL A 355 -15.02 -14.55 4.10
C VAL A 355 -13.56 -14.88 3.85
N ASP A 356 -12.70 -14.47 4.79
CA ASP A 356 -11.24 -14.61 4.69
C ASP A 356 -10.63 -14.01 3.40
N GLY A 357 -11.29 -13.00 2.82
CA GLY A 357 -10.89 -12.33 1.58
C GLY A 357 -11.50 -12.92 0.31
N SER A 358 -12.18 -14.07 0.38
CA SER A 358 -12.81 -14.73 -0.78
C SER A 358 -14.31 -14.43 -0.87
N LEU A 359 -14.84 -14.23 -2.08
CA LEU A 359 -16.28 -14.05 -2.27
C LEU A 359 -17.02 -15.34 -1.93
N VAL A 360 -18.10 -15.20 -1.18
CA VAL A 360 -19.10 -16.25 -0.98
C VAL A 360 -20.26 -15.97 -1.93
N GLU A 361 -20.76 -16.99 -2.64
CA GLU A 361 -21.90 -16.91 -3.58
C GLU A 361 -23.26 -16.58 -2.90
N THR A 362 -23.25 -15.84 -1.80
CA THR A 362 -24.44 -15.34 -1.13
C THR A 362 -24.57 -13.84 -1.39
N THR A 363 -25.63 -13.47 -2.11
CA THR A 363 -25.98 -12.06 -2.34
C THR A 363 -27.16 -11.64 -1.49
N LYS A 364 -27.11 -10.44 -0.93
CA LYS A 364 -28.14 -9.89 -0.04
C LYS A 364 -28.63 -8.54 -0.54
N SER A 365 -29.91 -8.20 -0.33
CA SER A 365 -30.38 -6.85 -0.67
C SER A 365 -29.78 -5.81 0.28
N VAL A 366 -29.56 -4.59 -0.21
CA VAL A 366 -28.99 -3.50 0.60
C VAL A 366 -29.81 -3.27 1.88
N ASN A 367 -31.14 -3.26 1.79
CA ASN A 367 -32.00 -3.09 2.96
C ASN A 367 -31.92 -4.25 3.95
N ALA A 368 -31.74 -5.49 3.48
CA ALA A 368 -31.55 -6.63 4.37
C ALA A 368 -30.20 -6.52 5.11
N LEU A 369 -29.13 -6.14 4.42
CA LEU A 369 -27.82 -5.88 5.03
C LEU A 369 -27.92 -4.75 6.06
N TYR A 370 -28.53 -3.61 5.71
CA TYR A 370 -28.73 -2.48 6.62
C TYR A 370 -29.45 -2.89 7.91
N ASN A 371 -30.58 -3.60 7.79
CA ASN A 371 -31.35 -4.05 8.94
C ASN A 371 -30.57 -5.02 9.83
N GLU A 372 -29.73 -5.86 9.24
CA GLU A 372 -28.86 -6.78 9.97
C GLU A 372 -27.80 -6.02 10.76
N ILE A 373 -27.08 -5.10 10.11
CA ILE A 373 -26.08 -4.24 10.78
C ILE A 373 -26.74 -3.45 11.91
N GLN A 374 -27.89 -2.83 11.65
CA GLN A 374 -28.61 -2.06 12.66
C GLN A 374 -29.03 -2.94 13.86
N SER A 375 -29.49 -4.17 13.61
CA SER A 375 -29.84 -5.11 14.67
C SER A 375 -28.63 -5.53 15.50
N SER A 376 -27.50 -5.83 14.85
CA SER A 376 -26.23 -6.18 15.51
C SER A 376 -25.69 -5.03 16.36
N LEU A 377 -25.72 -3.80 15.84
CA LEU A 377 -25.32 -2.61 16.60
C LEU A 377 -26.25 -2.37 17.80
N ASN A 378 -27.57 -2.54 17.64
CA ASN A 378 -28.51 -2.41 18.75
C ASN A 378 -28.27 -3.47 19.85
N ALA A 379 -27.82 -4.67 19.48
CA ALA A 379 -27.48 -5.73 20.43
C ALA A 379 -26.22 -5.40 21.27
N CYS A 380 -25.36 -4.49 20.80
CA CYS A 380 -24.19 -4.01 21.54
C CYS A 380 -24.56 -3.07 22.70
N GLY A 381 -25.79 -2.55 22.74
CA GLY A 381 -26.20 -1.56 23.73
C GLY A 381 -25.45 -0.23 23.59
N ASN A 382 -24.95 0.31 24.71
CA ASN A 382 -24.22 1.58 24.81
C ASN A 382 -22.69 1.39 24.86
N ASP A 383 -22.19 0.24 24.42
CA ASP A 383 -20.75 -0.03 24.36
C ASP A 383 -20.20 0.44 23.01
N ASP A 384 -19.66 1.66 22.98
CA ASP A 384 -19.19 2.31 21.75
C ASP A 384 -18.05 1.54 21.07
N ASP A 385 -17.14 0.96 21.86
CA ASP A 385 -16.03 0.15 21.35
C ASP A 385 -16.58 -1.12 20.68
N LEU A 386 -17.51 -1.82 21.34
CA LEU A 386 -18.14 -3.00 20.77
C LEU A 386 -18.95 -2.68 19.51
N ARG A 387 -19.63 -1.52 19.47
CA ARG A 387 -20.37 -1.05 18.29
C ARG A 387 -19.42 -0.80 17.12
N LEU A 388 -18.30 -0.13 17.35
CA LEU A 388 -17.30 0.13 16.32
C LEU A 388 -16.67 -1.16 15.81
N GLN A 389 -16.24 -2.07 16.70
CA GLN A 389 -15.73 -3.39 16.31
C GLN A 389 -16.75 -4.19 15.50
N THR A 390 -18.02 -4.15 15.91
CA THR A 390 -19.11 -4.80 15.17
C THR A 390 -19.24 -4.22 13.76
N PHE A 391 -19.15 -2.90 13.60
CA PHE A 391 -19.21 -2.27 12.29
C PHE A 391 -18.00 -2.60 11.42
N ILE A 392 -16.77 -2.61 11.98
CA ILE A 392 -15.55 -3.01 11.26
C ILE A 392 -15.66 -4.44 10.72
N ASN A 393 -16.22 -5.38 11.49
CA ASN A 393 -16.45 -6.74 11.02
C ASN A 393 -17.43 -6.81 9.82
N TYR A 394 -18.36 -5.86 9.72
CA TYR A 394 -19.23 -5.74 8.54
C TYR A 394 -18.53 -5.07 7.36
N ILE A 395 -17.56 -4.17 7.61
CA ILE A 395 -16.69 -3.61 6.56
C ILE A 395 -15.89 -4.74 5.92
N GLU A 396 -15.21 -5.56 6.71
CA GLU A 396 -14.43 -6.71 6.22
C GLU A 396 -15.28 -7.65 5.33
N LYS A 397 -16.54 -7.87 5.71
CA LYS A 397 -17.41 -8.82 5.01
C LYS A 397 -18.10 -8.27 3.77
N TYR A 398 -18.39 -6.97 3.69
CA TYR A 398 -19.33 -6.46 2.69
C TYR A 398 -18.87 -5.19 1.97
N ASN A 399 -17.76 -4.58 2.36
CA ASN A 399 -17.35 -3.31 1.79
C ASN A 399 -16.59 -3.50 0.47
N GLU A 400 -17.05 -2.81 -0.57
CA GLU A 400 -16.41 -2.76 -1.89
C GLU A 400 -15.69 -1.41 -2.13
N ASP A 401 -15.41 -0.63 -1.07
CA ASP A 401 -14.61 0.60 -1.13
C ASP A 401 -13.14 0.32 -0.74
N GLU A 402 -12.27 0.22 -1.73
CA GLU A 402 -10.81 0.00 -1.56
C GLU A 402 -10.16 1.07 -0.69
N GLY A 403 -10.64 2.32 -0.75
CA GLY A 403 -10.13 3.43 0.06
C GLY A 403 -10.33 3.20 1.56
N MET A 404 -11.52 2.75 1.96
CA MET A 404 -11.85 2.39 3.35
C MET A 404 -11.08 1.15 3.81
N LEU A 405 -10.97 0.12 2.98
CA LEU A 405 -10.17 -1.08 3.30
C LEU A 405 -8.69 -0.73 3.49
N THR A 406 -8.14 0.06 2.58
CA THR A 406 -6.79 0.61 2.69
C THR A 406 -6.66 1.43 3.97
N ALA A 407 -7.67 2.24 4.32
CA ALA A 407 -7.62 3.06 5.51
C ALA A 407 -7.57 2.23 6.80
N ILE A 408 -8.37 1.17 6.89
CA ILE A 408 -8.38 0.24 8.02
C ILE A 408 -7.08 -0.58 8.07
N ASN A 409 -6.60 -1.11 6.95
CA ASN A 409 -5.38 -1.92 6.90
C ASN A 409 -4.13 -1.09 7.22
N SER A 410 -4.06 0.15 6.72
CA SER A 410 -2.99 1.10 7.05
C SER A 410 -3.18 1.79 8.40
N GLN A 411 -4.34 1.60 9.04
CA GLN A 411 -4.74 2.18 10.33
C GLN A 411 -4.56 3.69 10.33
N THR A 412 -5.06 4.25 9.24
CA THR A 412 -5.12 5.66 8.99
C THR A 412 -6.45 6.21 9.48
N GLN A 413 -6.80 7.44 9.16
CA GLN A 413 -8.01 8.05 9.65
C GLN A 413 -9.20 7.62 8.77
N TYR A 414 -10.35 7.35 9.41
CA TYR A 414 -11.63 7.28 8.70
C TYR A 414 -11.95 8.58 7.96
N TYR A 415 -12.91 8.53 7.03
CA TYR A 415 -13.33 9.70 6.27
C TYR A 415 -13.78 10.85 7.17
N ALA A 416 -13.37 12.07 6.82
CA ALA A 416 -13.71 13.29 7.55
C ALA A 416 -14.53 14.22 6.65
N VAL A 417 -15.75 14.56 7.07
CA VAL A 417 -16.65 15.46 6.34
C VAL A 417 -16.76 16.78 7.08
N ASN A 418 -16.49 17.88 6.37
CA ASN A 418 -16.59 19.22 6.96
C ASN A 418 -18.06 19.58 7.18
N LEU A 419 -18.40 20.06 8.37
CA LEU A 419 -19.74 20.49 8.74
C LEU A 419 -20.15 21.80 8.05
N ASP A 420 -19.18 22.62 7.63
CA ASP A 420 -19.39 23.83 6.83
C ASP A 420 -19.56 23.48 5.35
N THR A 421 -20.78 23.66 4.83
CA THR A 421 -21.15 23.36 3.44
C THR A 421 -20.57 24.36 2.42
N THR A 422 -19.93 25.44 2.87
CA THR A 422 -19.20 26.37 1.99
C THR A 422 -17.82 25.83 1.61
N VAL A 423 -17.30 24.86 2.34
CA VAL A 423 -16.08 24.14 2.01
C VAL A 423 -16.42 23.05 0.99
N THR A 424 -15.76 23.06 -0.16
CA THR A 424 -15.99 22.06 -1.23
C THR A 424 -15.64 20.67 -0.72
N ASP A 425 -16.60 19.76 -0.70
CA ASP A 425 -16.38 18.37 -0.34
C ASP A 425 -15.56 17.62 -1.41
N THR A 426 -14.71 16.70 -0.95
CA THR A 426 -14.11 15.68 -1.83
C THR A 426 -15.04 14.49 -2.04
N MET A 427 -16.01 14.31 -1.13
CA MET A 427 -17.04 13.28 -1.23
C MET A 427 -18.22 13.76 -2.06
N VAL A 428 -18.92 12.81 -2.69
CA VAL A 428 -20.18 13.09 -3.38
C VAL A 428 -21.20 13.70 -2.42
N LYS A 429 -22.03 14.59 -2.96
CA LYS A 429 -22.88 15.47 -2.15
C LYS A 429 -23.83 14.69 -1.24
N GLU A 430 -24.45 13.63 -1.74
CA GLU A 430 -25.40 12.80 -1.02
C GLU A 430 -24.75 12.15 0.21
N PHE A 431 -23.52 11.65 0.05
CA PHE A 431 -22.74 11.07 1.14
C PHE A 431 -22.36 12.14 2.19
N ALA A 432 -21.90 13.30 1.74
CA ALA A 432 -21.49 14.38 2.64
C ALA A 432 -22.68 14.94 3.43
N ASP A 433 -23.84 15.13 2.79
CA ASP A 433 -25.07 15.59 3.43
C ASP A 433 -25.58 14.58 4.47
N ALA A 434 -25.59 13.29 4.14
CA ALA A 434 -25.99 12.24 5.08
C ALA A 434 -25.02 12.12 6.27
N SER A 435 -23.71 12.27 6.03
CA SER A 435 -22.70 12.33 7.09
C SER A 435 -22.92 13.53 8.02
N ARG A 436 -23.22 14.71 7.47
CA ARG A 436 -23.54 15.90 8.30
C ARG A 436 -24.83 15.72 9.10
N ALA A 437 -25.81 15.01 8.57
CA ALA A 437 -27.06 14.74 9.28
C ALA A 437 -26.85 13.84 10.52
N LEU A 438 -25.73 13.12 10.59
CA LEU A 438 -25.30 12.37 11.77
C LEU A 438 -24.60 13.22 12.83
N TYR A 439 -24.38 14.51 12.61
CA TYR A 439 -23.76 15.37 13.62
C TYR A 439 -24.76 15.76 14.71
N SER A 440 -24.33 15.62 15.97
CA SER A 440 -25.00 16.20 17.13
C SER A 440 -23.97 16.88 18.02
N ALA A 441 -24.30 18.06 18.53
CA ALA A 441 -23.39 18.82 19.39
C ALA A 441 -23.18 18.17 20.77
N ASP A 442 -24.11 17.31 21.20
CA ASP A 442 -24.04 16.55 22.45
C ASP A 442 -23.48 15.13 22.26
N GLY A 443 -23.11 14.75 21.03
CA GLY A 443 -22.61 13.41 20.69
C GLY A 443 -23.66 12.30 20.78
N SER A 444 -24.95 12.63 20.89
CA SER A 444 -26.05 11.64 20.98
C SER A 444 -26.18 10.73 19.75
N THR A 445 -25.54 11.10 18.65
CA THR A 445 -25.49 10.35 17.38
C THR A 445 -24.10 9.77 17.09
N ASP A 446 -23.15 9.89 18.01
CA ASP A 446 -21.86 9.21 17.90
C ASP A 446 -22.09 7.69 17.93
N TYR A 447 -21.32 6.93 17.16
CA TYR A 447 -21.44 5.47 17.04
C TYR A 447 -22.83 5.00 16.57
N THR A 448 -23.52 5.79 15.74
CA THR A 448 -24.83 5.43 15.15
C THR A 448 -24.80 5.36 13.63
N LEU A 449 -25.76 4.62 13.05
CA LEU A 449 -25.98 4.58 11.61
C LEU A 449 -26.83 5.76 11.14
N TYR A 450 -26.56 6.23 9.92
CA TYR A 450 -27.52 7.07 9.22
C TYR A 450 -28.83 6.31 9.01
N ALA A 451 -29.95 7.05 8.96
CA ALA A 451 -31.30 6.49 9.05
C ALA A 451 -31.67 5.50 7.92
N GLU A 452 -30.97 5.56 6.79
CA GLU A 452 -31.18 4.67 5.65
C GLU A 452 -29.92 4.56 4.77
N PRO A 453 -29.80 3.54 3.90
CA PRO A 453 -28.72 3.48 2.91
C PRO A 453 -28.75 4.68 1.95
N VAL A 454 -27.59 5.31 1.73
CA VAL A 454 -27.44 6.51 0.91
C VAL A 454 -27.08 6.13 -0.51
N LEU A 455 -27.95 6.45 -1.46
CA LEU A 455 -27.71 6.22 -2.87
C LEU A 455 -26.74 7.27 -3.45
N THR A 456 -25.72 6.81 -4.16
CA THR A 456 -24.77 7.65 -4.90
C THR A 456 -24.54 7.11 -6.30
N GLU A 457 -23.64 7.76 -7.05
CA GLU A 457 -23.20 7.29 -8.36
C GLU A 457 -22.33 6.02 -8.31
N TYR A 458 -21.89 5.58 -7.12
CA TYR A 458 -21.07 4.38 -6.93
C TYR A 458 -21.87 3.17 -6.43
N GLY A 459 -23.06 3.41 -5.85
CA GLY A 459 -23.91 2.37 -5.28
C GLY A 459 -24.63 2.88 -4.04
N TYR A 460 -24.77 2.01 -3.04
CA TYR A 460 -25.34 2.38 -1.74
C TYR A 460 -24.26 2.44 -0.66
N HIS A 461 -24.28 3.52 0.12
CA HIS A 461 -23.43 3.68 1.30
C HIS A 461 -24.25 3.46 2.57
N ILE A 462 -23.77 2.58 3.45
CA ILE A 462 -24.27 2.48 4.83
C ILE A 462 -23.28 3.23 5.70
N ILE A 463 -23.67 4.40 6.23
CA ILE A 463 -22.79 5.34 6.91
C ILE A 463 -22.92 5.19 8.43
N PHE A 464 -21.78 5.13 9.12
CA PHE A 464 -21.64 5.02 10.57
C PHE A 464 -20.83 6.20 11.12
N SER A 465 -21.39 6.91 12.10
CA SER A 465 -20.72 8.04 12.76
C SER A 465 -19.70 7.58 13.79
N LEU A 466 -18.54 8.23 13.82
CA LEU A 466 -17.55 8.13 14.92
C LEU A 466 -17.48 9.43 15.75
N GLY A 467 -18.43 10.33 15.52
CA GLY A 467 -18.46 11.65 16.15
C GLY A 467 -17.49 12.65 15.53
N THR A 468 -17.24 13.75 16.24
CA THR A 468 -16.35 14.82 15.74
C THR A 468 -14.90 14.57 16.08
N ILE A 469 -14.00 15.11 15.25
CA ILE A 469 -12.56 15.02 15.51
C ILE A 469 -12.21 15.95 16.68
N LYS A 470 -11.68 15.38 17.76
CA LYS A 470 -11.34 16.13 18.97
C LYS A 470 -9.89 16.60 18.96
N ASN A 471 -9.63 17.76 19.56
CA ASN A 471 -8.29 18.28 19.80
C ASN A 471 -7.82 17.96 21.23
N GLU A 472 -7.61 16.68 21.52
CA GLU A 472 -7.31 16.23 22.89
C GLU A 472 -5.95 16.74 23.37
N ILE A 473 -4.95 16.80 22.48
CA ILE A 473 -3.61 17.31 22.76
C ILE A 473 -3.42 18.68 22.13
N THR A 474 -3.16 19.67 22.98
CA THR A 474 -2.94 21.07 22.64
C THR A 474 -1.55 21.53 23.08
N LEU A 475 -1.12 22.71 22.64
CA LEU A 475 0.13 23.32 23.10
C LEU A 475 0.15 23.57 24.63
N ASN A 476 -1.00 23.61 25.30
CA ASN A 476 -1.08 23.87 26.74
C ASN A 476 -0.92 22.60 27.59
N ASN A 477 -1.28 21.43 27.07
CA ASN A 477 -1.24 20.17 27.82
C ASN A 477 -0.24 19.15 27.25
N ILE A 478 0.42 19.44 26.12
CA ILE A 478 1.37 18.53 25.49
C ILE A 478 2.51 18.09 26.41
N GLU A 479 2.94 18.93 27.34
CA GLU A 479 4.00 18.54 28.27
C GLU A 479 3.57 17.46 29.27
N ASN A 480 2.27 17.33 29.50
CA ASN A 480 1.68 16.31 30.39
C ASN A 480 1.47 14.97 29.68
N VAL A 481 1.68 14.89 28.36
CA VAL A 481 1.60 13.64 27.61
C VAL A 481 2.69 12.69 28.10
N THR A 482 2.30 11.46 28.41
CA THR A 482 3.18 10.41 28.90
C THR A 482 3.31 9.28 27.89
N ILE A 483 4.30 8.40 28.07
CA ILE A 483 4.43 7.21 27.25
C ILE A 483 3.25 6.24 27.43
N SER A 484 2.67 6.19 28.64
CA SER A 484 1.47 5.38 28.92
C SER A 484 0.26 5.89 28.14
N TYR A 485 0.08 7.21 28.05
CA TYR A 485 -0.95 7.81 27.20
C TYR A 485 -0.80 7.35 25.76
N LEU A 486 0.41 7.44 25.18
CA LEU A 486 0.64 7.02 23.79
C LEU A 486 0.32 5.54 23.57
N PHE A 487 0.61 4.67 24.54
CA PHE A 487 0.36 3.23 24.44
C PHE A 487 -1.12 2.87 24.58
N GLU A 488 -1.90 3.69 25.28
CA GLU A 488 -3.32 3.48 25.58
C GLU A 488 -4.26 4.23 24.63
N THR A 489 -3.73 5.16 23.82
CA THR A 489 -4.50 5.90 22.82
C THR A 489 -4.34 5.26 21.46
N ASP A 490 -5.45 4.89 20.84
CA ASP A 490 -5.47 4.36 19.48
C ASP A 490 -4.99 5.41 18.47
N ALA A 491 -4.23 4.96 17.46
CA ALA A 491 -3.86 5.80 16.31
C ALA A 491 -5.06 6.04 15.37
N MET A 492 -5.97 5.07 15.32
CA MET A 492 -7.27 5.09 14.65
C MET A 492 -8.25 4.34 15.55
N GLN A 493 -9.38 4.95 15.89
CA GLN A 493 -10.38 4.36 16.79
C GLN A 493 -10.76 2.95 16.33
N GLY A 494 -10.86 2.00 17.26
CA GLY A 494 -11.29 0.63 16.94
C GLY A 494 -10.22 -0.20 16.21
N THR A 495 -8.99 0.29 16.12
CA THR A 495 -7.85 -0.51 15.64
C THR A 495 -6.92 -0.83 16.80
N ASN A 496 -6.14 -1.91 16.67
CA ASN A 496 -5.24 -2.35 17.71
C ASN A 496 -3.86 -1.65 17.68
N LYS A 497 -3.67 -0.60 16.86
CA LYS A 497 -2.44 0.21 16.82
C LYS A 497 -2.60 1.49 17.61
N SER A 498 -1.67 1.69 18.52
CA SER A 498 -1.63 2.85 19.40
C SER A 498 -0.80 3.98 18.78
N LEU A 499 -0.91 5.19 19.34
CA LEU A 499 -0.01 6.28 19.04
C LEU A 499 1.44 5.92 19.36
N PHE A 500 1.69 5.08 20.37
CA PHE A 500 3.02 4.56 20.68
C PHE A 500 3.57 3.77 19.49
N ASP A 501 2.81 2.82 18.96
CA ASP A 501 3.25 1.97 17.84
C ASP A 501 3.56 2.81 16.60
N LYS A 502 2.66 3.76 16.27
CA LYS A 502 2.87 4.69 15.15
C LYS A 502 4.14 5.54 15.33
N MET A 503 4.45 5.97 16.55
CA MET A 503 5.65 6.77 16.82
C MET A 503 6.92 5.90 16.89
N PHE A 504 6.81 4.68 17.42
CA PHE A 504 7.86 3.68 17.45
C PHE A 504 8.36 3.40 16.04
N GLU A 505 7.46 3.06 15.11
CA GLU A 505 7.83 2.80 13.70
C GLU A 505 8.51 4.01 13.03
N LEU A 506 8.05 5.23 13.32
CA LEU A 506 8.67 6.45 12.77
C LEU A 506 10.08 6.69 13.32
N VAL A 507 10.31 6.40 14.61
CA VAL A 507 11.62 6.52 15.25
C VAL A 507 12.55 5.41 14.76
N GLU A 508 12.08 4.17 14.74
CA GLU A 508 12.80 2.99 14.27
C GLU A 508 13.27 3.19 12.83
N SER A 509 12.36 3.56 11.93
CA SER A 509 12.69 3.85 10.53
C SER A 509 13.73 4.98 10.40
N SER A 510 13.60 6.06 11.18
CA SER A 510 14.58 7.17 11.15
C SER A 510 15.96 6.72 11.67
N ASN A 511 16.00 5.94 12.73
CA ASN A 511 17.25 5.45 13.32
C ASN A 511 17.96 4.45 12.39
N PHE A 512 17.21 3.58 11.72
CA PHE A 512 17.75 2.67 10.71
C PHE A 512 18.31 3.44 9.50
N GLU A 513 17.62 4.48 9.03
CA GLU A 513 18.12 5.37 7.96
C GLU A 513 19.47 6.02 8.33
N GLU A 514 19.61 6.49 9.57
CA GLU A 514 20.85 7.07 10.08
C GLU A 514 21.98 6.02 10.19
N TYR A 515 21.67 4.83 10.71
CA TYR A 515 22.61 3.71 10.77
C TYR A 515 23.09 3.29 9.39
N GLN A 516 22.17 3.08 8.44
CA GLN A 516 22.48 2.70 7.07
C GLN A 516 23.34 3.75 6.37
N SER A 517 23.02 5.04 6.55
CA SER A 517 23.81 6.14 6.00
C SER A 517 25.24 6.16 6.54
N ALA A 518 25.42 5.95 7.85
CA ALA A 518 26.74 5.88 8.47
C ALA A 518 27.53 4.66 8.00
N LEU A 519 26.88 3.50 7.88
CA LEU A 519 27.47 2.28 7.33
C LEU A 519 27.93 2.49 5.89
N LEU A 520 27.08 3.03 5.02
CA LEU A 520 27.40 3.34 3.63
C LEU A 520 28.58 4.29 3.49
N LEU A 521 28.63 5.35 4.32
CA LEU A 521 29.76 6.27 4.34
C LEU A 521 31.07 5.53 4.65
N ASN A 522 31.05 4.61 5.63
CA ASN A 522 32.20 3.78 5.96
C ASN A 522 32.59 2.85 4.80
N LEU A 523 31.62 2.13 4.22
CA LEU A 523 31.84 1.20 3.11
C LEU A 523 32.40 1.91 1.86
N ARG A 524 31.95 3.14 1.59
CA ARG A 524 32.45 3.98 0.50
C ARG A 524 33.85 4.53 0.75
N SER A 525 34.16 4.94 1.98
CA SER A 525 35.42 5.63 2.32
C SER A 525 36.67 4.81 1.97
N ASN A 526 36.54 3.49 1.91
CA ASN A 526 37.64 2.55 1.64
C ASN A 526 37.66 2.03 0.20
N LYS A 527 36.85 2.59 -0.72
CA LYS A 527 36.71 2.09 -2.09
C LYS A 527 36.93 3.17 -3.14
N THR A 528 37.48 2.76 -4.28
CA THR A 528 37.58 3.59 -5.49
C THR A 528 36.62 3.06 -6.54
N PHE A 529 35.78 3.94 -7.09
CA PHE A 529 34.82 3.61 -8.13
C PHE A 529 35.31 4.11 -9.49
N LYS A 530 35.32 3.22 -10.49
CA LYS A 530 35.66 3.57 -11.88
C LYS A 530 34.37 3.72 -12.67
N TYR A 531 34.06 4.94 -13.07
CA TYR A 531 32.87 5.29 -13.85
C TYR A 531 33.17 5.27 -15.34
N ASN A 532 32.34 4.58 -16.13
CA ASN A 532 32.39 4.60 -17.58
C ASN A 532 31.44 5.68 -18.12
N LYS A 533 31.88 6.95 -18.04
CA LYS A 533 31.05 8.10 -18.38
C LYS A 533 30.42 8.01 -19.78
N THR A 534 31.17 7.51 -20.76
CA THR A 534 30.71 7.35 -22.15
C THR A 534 29.60 6.31 -22.30
N ALA A 535 29.47 5.36 -21.37
CA ALA A 535 28.37 4.39 -21.36
C ALA A 535 27.03 5.10 -21.11
N TYR A 536 26.90 5.76 -19.96
CA TYR A 536 25.62 6.27 -19.47
C TYR A 536 25.29 7.70 -19.90
N GLU A 537 26.27 8.48 -20.39
CA GLU A 537 26.03 9.83 -20.93
C GLU A 537 25.00 9.88 -22.07
N ARG A 538 24.82 8.77 -22.79
CA ARG A 538 23.86 8.67 -23.90
C ARG A 538 22.39 8.65 -23.45
N LEU A 539 22.14 8.45 -22.15
CA LEU A 539 20.78 8.41 -21.60
C LEU A 539 20.17 9.81 -21.42
N TYR A 540 21.00 10.87 -21.43
CA TYR A 540 20.57 12.24 -21.16
C TYR A 540 21.16 13.28 -22.13
N LYS A 541 21.87 12.81 -23.17
CA LYS A 541 22.28 13.61 -24.33
C LYS A 541 21.34 13.31 -25.48
#